data_AF-A0AAD9VCC4-F1
#
_entry.id   AF-A0AAD9VCC4-F1
#
_cell.length_a   1.000
_cell.length_b   1.000
_cell.length_c   1.000
_cell.angle_alpha   90.00
_cell.angle_beta   90.00
_cell.angle_gamma   90.00
#
_symmetry.space_group_name_H-M   'P 1'
#
loop_
_entity.id
_entity.type
_entity.pdbx_description
1 polymer ?
#
loop_
_entity_poly.entity_id
_entity_poly.type
_entity_poly.pdbx_seq_one_letter_code
_entity_poly.pdbx_strand_id
1 'polypeptide(L)'
;MSQVSETTSVSSESVQCTAVECWQALQRLRSQCPLVQCITNYVSMDLMANTLLAIGASPAMAHAEEEVEEFVAISSALLVNMGTLSSPWIKSMHKAATKARELGKVWVLDPVGAGATNIRTKTATDLVISCKPTVIRGNPSEIMALAKSICTGINLQTSAKALAKECKCVVVVTGADDYVTDGSRVIAVSNGDPILQKITAAGCSLTAVMAGFVSVGDTTDINQVMNSCAFALSIFGIAAELAVKDPAVEGPGSARMRMLDAYSTINQEVLQAMAKFS
;
A
#
# COMPACT_ATOMS: atom_id res chain seq x y z
N MET A 1 -32.52 35.88 4.92
CA MET A 1 -31.06 35.79 5.18
C MET A 1 -30.53 34.61 4.39
N SER A 2 -29.95 34.92 3.23
CA SER A 2 -29.50 33.98 2.20
C SER A 2 -28.23 33.26 2.63
N GLN A 3 -28.24 31.92 2.54
CA GLN A 3 -27.03 31.10 2.62
C GLN A 3 -26.23 31.31 1.33
N VAL A 4 -25.00 31.82 1.48
CA VAL A 4 -24.03 31.93 0.40
C VAL A 4 -23.36 30.56 0.26
N SER A 5 -23.53 29.97 -0.91
CA SER A 5 -22.81 28.82 -1.41
C SER A 5 -21.36 29.21 -1.69
N GLU A 6 -20.41 28.71 -0.91
CA GLU A 6 -18.99 28.75 -1.26
C GLU A 6 -18.61 27.46 -1.98
N THR A 7 -18.87 27.42 -3.29
CA THR A 7 -18.14 26.58 -4.22
C THR A 7 -16.74 27.17 -4.39
N THR A 8 -15.79 26.70 -3.58
CA THR A 8 -14.37 26.96 -3.81
C THR A 8 -13.85 25.93 -4.80
N SER A 9 -13.88 26.28 -6.08
CA SER A 9 -13.18 25.57 -7.15
C SER A 9 -11.67 25.74 -6.97
N VAL A 10 -11.07 24.85 -6.18
CA VAL A 10 -9.62 24.64 -6.21
C VAL A 10 -9.31 23.84 -7.47
N SER A 11 -8.73 24.49 -8.46
CA SER A 11 -8.12 23.83 -9.62
C SER A 11 -6.95 22.97 -9.14
N SER A 12 -7.23 21.73 -8.72
CA SER A 12 -6.20 20.71 -8.56
C SER A 12 -5.78 20.27 -9.95
N GLU A 13 -4.51 20.40 -10.30
CA GLU A 13 -3.93 19.61 -11.40
C GLU A 13 -4.26 18.14 -11.11
N SER A 14 -5.18 17.58 -11.89
CA SER A 14 -5.61 16.20 -11.73
C SER A 14 -4.46 15.30 -12.15
N VAL A 15 -3.96 14.50 -11.22
CA VAL A 15 -3.08 13.39 -11.57
C VAL A 15 -3.96 12.35 -12.25
N GLN A 16 -3.99 12.32 -13.58
CA GLN A 16 -4.77 11.34 -14.31
C GLN A 16 -4.02 10.01 -14.33
N CYS A 17 -4.51 9.05 -13.56
CA CYS A 17 -4.20 7.63 -13.74
C CYS A 17 -5.06 7.06 -14.86
N THR A 18 -4.45 6.39 -15.83
CA THR A 18 -5.19 5.70 -16.89
C THR A 18 -5.05 4.17 -16.78
N ALA A 19 -6.05 3.46 -17.30
CA ALA A 19 -5.98 2.00 -17.42
C ALA A 19 -4.79 1.52 -18.28
N VAL A 20 -4.37 2.33 -19.26
CA VAL A 20 -3.22 2.03 -20.13
C VAL A 20 -1.91 2.10 -19.34
N GLU A 21 -1.72 3.14 -18.53
CA GLU A 21 -0.53 3.26 -17.67
C GLU A 21 -0.52 2.18 -16.59
N CYS A 22 -1.68 1.83 -16.04
CA CYS A 22 -1.84 0.73 -15.09
C CYS A 22 -1.38 -0.60 -15.72
N TRP A 23 -1.80 -0.88 -16.96
CA TRP A 23 -1.36 -2.06 -17.71
C TRP A 23 0.15 -2.07 -17.94
N GLN A 24 0.72 -0.94 -18.38
CA GLN A 24 2.17 -0.81 -18.58
C GLN A 24 2.95 -1.04 -17.28
N ALA A 25 2.45 -0.54 -16.14
CA ALA A 25 3.06 -0.78 -14.84
C ALA A 25 3.00 -2.26 -14.44
N LEU A 26 1.88 -2.95 -14.69
CA LEU A 26 1.75 -4.39 -14.45
C LEU A 26 2.69 -5.21 -15.34
N GLN A 27 2.84 -4.83 -16.61
CA GLN A 27 3.83 -5.46 -17.51
C GLN A 27 5.25 -5.25 -17.01
N ARG A 28 5.61 -4.03 -16.57
CA ARG A 28 6.93 -3.76 -15.97
C ARG A 28 7.16 -4.64 -14.75
N LEU A 29 6.21 -4.71 -13.82
CA LEU A 29 6.30 -5.56 -12.63
C LEU A 29 6.54 -7.02 -13.00
N ARG A 30 5.73 -7.60 -13.89
CA ARG A 30 5.86 -8.99 -14.34
C ARG A 30 7.18 -9.26 -15.08
N SER A 31 7.67 -8.30 -15.85
CA SER A 31 8.93 -8.43 -16.61
C SER A 31 10.17 -8.35 -15.72
N GLN A 32 10.15 -7.49 -14.70
CA GLN A 32 11.28 -7.28 -13.81
C GLN A 32 11.29 -8.26 -12.63
N CYS A 33 10.13 -8.84 -12.29
CA CYS A 33 9.95 -9.74 -11.15
C CYS A 33 10.63 -9.21 -9.87
N PRO A 34 10.23 -8.01 -9.38
CA PRO A 34 10.96 -7.34 -8.31
C PRO A 34 10.98 -8.19 -7.03
N LEU A 35 12.15 -8.22 -6.37
CA LEU A 35 12.33 -8.89 -5.08
C LEU A 35 11.79 -7.99 -3.97
N VAL A 36 10.64 -8.35 -3.39
CA VAL A 36 10.03 -7.61 -2.29
C VAL A 36 10.34 -8.30 -0.97
N GLN A 37 11.16 -7.65 -0.13
CA GLN A 37 11.40 -8.12 1.23
C GLN A 37 10.21 -7.73 2.11
N CYS A 38 9.62 -8.71 2.79
CA CYS A 38 8.43 -8.54 3.62
C CYS A 38 8.75 -8.83 5.08
N ILE A 39 8.99 -7.77 5.87
CA ILE A 39 9.00 -7.86 7.33
C ILE A 39 7.57 -7.70 7.80
N THR A 40 6.84 -8.82 7.86
CA THR A 40 5.40 -8.83 8.13
C THR A 40 5.02 -9.72 9.31
N ASN A 41 3.74 -9.68 9.65
CA ASN A 41 3.16 -10.48 10.72
C ASN A 41 2.91 -11.94 10.31
N TYR A 42 2.93 -12.86 11.28
CA TYR A 42 2.76 -14.30 11.05
C TYR A 42 1.46 -14.66 10.33
N VAL A 43 0.38 -13.93 10.59
CA VAL A 43 -0.95 -14.19 10.00
C VAL A 43 -0.98 -13.90 8.50
N SER A 44 -0.09 -13.01 8.03
CA SER A 44 -0.07 -12.53 6.65
C SER A 44 0.96 -13.18 5.74
N MET A 45 1.97 -13.87 6.29
CA MET A 45 3.13 -14.35 5.51
C MET A 45 2.71 -15.18 4.29
N ASP A 46 1.85 -16.18 4.48
CA ASP A 46 1.42 -17.09 3.41
C ASP A 46 0.62 -16.36 2.30
N LEU A 47 -0.43 -15.62 2.66
CA LEU A 47 -1.24 -14.93 1.65
C LEU A 47 -0.44 -13.84 0.93
N MET A 48 0.42 -13.12 1.64
CA MET A 48 1.27 -12.08 1.06
C MET A 48 2.26 -12.66 0.06
N ALA A 49 2.94 -13.76 0.41
CA ALA A 49 3.85 -14.46 -0.50
C ALA A 49 3.12 -14.90 -1.77
N ASN A 50 2.01 -15.60 -1.62
CA ASN A 50 1.24 -16.11 -2.76
C ASN A 50 0.66 -14.99 -3.63
N THR A 51 0.26 -13.86 -3.02
CA THR A 51 -0.23 -12.69 -3.77
C THR A 51 0.89 -12.08 -4.62
N LEU A 52 2.09 -11.92 -4.06
CA LEU A 52 3.25 -11.41 -4.81
C LEU A 52 3.65 -12.36 -5.94
N LEU A 53 3.67 -13.67 -5.69
CA LEU A 53 3.94 -14.67 -6.73
C LEU A 53 2.90 -14.61 -7.85
N ALA A 54 1.61 -14.56 -7.48
CA ALA A 54 0.51 -14.58 -8.43
C ALA A 54 0.48 -13.34 -9.34
N ILE A 55 0.86 -12.16 -8.82
CA ILE A 55 0.94 -10.94 -9.63
C ILE A 55 2.22 -10.84 -10.48
N GLY A 56 3.23 -11.67 -10.19
CA GLY A 56 4.48 -11.76 -10.94
C GLY A 56 5.68 -11.03 -10.30
N ALA A 57 5.68 -10.89 -8.97
CA ALA A 57 6.82 -10.42 -8.18
C ALA A 57 7.44 -11.58 -7.37
N SER A 58 8.61 -11.34 -6.76
CA SER A 58 9.32 -12.33 -5.93
C SER A 58 9.24 -11.95 -4.44
N PRO A 59 8.53 -12.69 -3.59
CA PRO A 59 8.48 -12.43 -2.15
C PRO A 59 9.71 -12.97 -1.41
N ALA A 60 10.10 -12.31 -0.32
CA ALA A 60 11.03 -12.86 0.66
C ALA A 60 10.69 -12.42 2.10
N MET A 61 10.45 -13.36 3.00
CA MET A 61 10.06 -13.10 4.40
C MET A 61 11.28 -13.09 5.34
N ALA A 62 12.38 -12.47 4.90
CA ALA A 62 13.62 -12.35 5.66
C ALA A 62 13.53 -11.23 6.70
N HIS A 63 13.59 -11.60 7.98
CA HIS A 63 13.34 -10.70 9.11
C HIS A 63 14.28 -10.90 10.30
N ALA A 64 15.24 -11.83 10.21
CA ALA A 64 16.20 -12.03 11.28
C ALA A 64 17.11 -10.81 11.42
N GLU A 65 17.37 -10.37 12.65
CA GLU A 65 18.11 -9.13 12.95
C GLU A 65 19.51 -9.15 12.31
N GLU A 66 20.10 -10.33 12.19
CA GLU A 66 21.43 -10.62 11.69
C GLU A 66 21.56 -10.46 10.17
N GLU A 67 20.52 -10.78 9.40
CA GLU A 67 20.57 -10.77 7.93
C GLU A 67 19.81 -9.59 7.29
N VAL A 68 18.97 -8.90 8.07
CA VAL A 68 17.95 -8.00 7.52
C VAL A 68 18.53 -6.87 6.66
N GLU A 69 19.70 -6.34 7.02
CA GLU A 69 20.37 -5.26 6.28
C GLU A 69 20.99 -5.75 4.97
N GLU A 70 21.55 -6.96 4.97
CA GLU A 70 22.07 -7.61 3.76
C GLU A 70 20.93 -7.91 2.78
N PHE A 71 19.80 -8.37 3.32
CA PHE A 71 18.62 -8.65 2.50
C PHE A 71 18.00 -7.38 1.91
N VAL A 72 17.95 -6.29 2.68
CA VAL A 72 17.54 -4.96 2.16
C VAL A 72 18.47 -4.53 1.02
N ALA A 73 19.77 -4.81 1.10
CA ALA A 73 20.73 -4.42 0.06
C ALA A 73 20.50 -5.13 -1.29
N ILE A 74 19.89 -6.32 -1.31
CA ILE A 74 19.58 -7.05 -2.55
C ILE A 74 18.13 -6.92 -3.03
N SER A 75 17.19 -6.52 -2.16
CA SER A 75 15.76 -6.42 -2.52
C SER A 75 15.45 -5.20 -3.39
N SER A 76 14.43 -5.28 -4.25
CA SER A 76 13.93 -4.14 -5.02
C SER A 76 13.15 -3.16 -4.13
N ALA A 77 12.44 -3.67 -3.11
CA ALA A 77 11.74 -2.87 -2.12
C ALA A 77 11.60 -3.60 -0.78
N LEU A 78 11.37 -2.81 0.26
CA LEU A 78 11.07 -3.26 1.61
C LEU A 78 9.62 -2.96 1.99
N LEU A 79 8.92 -3.95 2.51
CA LEU A 79 7.67 -3.80 3.24
C LEU A 79 7.93 -3.98 4.74
N VAL A 80 7.46 -3.02 5.55
CA VAL A 80 7.39 -3.16 7.01
C VAL A 80 5.92 -3.16 7.44
N ASN A 81 5.45 -4.28 7.99
CA ASN A 81 4.10 -4.45 8.52
C ASN A 81 4.11 -4.85 9.99
N MET A 82 3.33 -4.13 10.80
CA MET A 82 3.43 -4.17 12.26
C MET A 82 2.42 -5.12 12.95
N GLY A 83 1.78 -6.03 12.21
CA GLY A 83 0.61 -6.79 12.70
C GLY A 83 0.83 -7.64 13.97
N THR A 84 1.94 -8.39 14.09
CA THR A 84 2.27 -9.23 15.27
C THR A 84 3.56 -8.76 15.93
N LEU A 85 3.55 -7.50 16.36
CA LEU A 85 4.72 -6.79 16.88
C LEU A 85 5.30 -7.43 18.15
N SER A 86 6.63 -7.52 18.25
CA SER A 86 7.37 -7.84 19.47
C SER A 86 8.74 -7.15 19.46
N SER A 87 9.48 -7.18 20.57
CA SER A 87 10.75 -6.44 20.67
C SER A 87 11.81 -6.83 19.61
N PRO A 88 12.05 -8.12 19.29
CA PRO A 88 12.93 -8.50 18.17
C PRO A 88 12.44 -8.01 16.81
N TRP A 89 11.13 -8.06 16.55
CA TRP A 89 10.54 -7.55 15.32
C TRP A 89 10.75 -6.03 15.18
N ILE A 90 10.52 -5.27 16.25
CA ILE A 90 10.74 -3.82 16.27
C ILE A 90 12.19 -3.49 15.90
N LYS A 91 13.17 -4.16 16.51
CA LYS A 91 14.59 -3.94 16.19
C LYS A 91 14.88 -4.20 14.71
N SER A 92 14.42 -5.34 14.19
CA SER A 92 14.64 -5.72 12.80
C SER A 92 13.98 -4.74 11.82
N MET A 93 12.77 -4.26 12.13
CA MET A 93 12.08 -3.22 11.35
C MET A 93 12.88 -1.92 11.31
N HIS A 94 13.43 -1.47 12.44
CA HIS A 94 14.25 -0.26 12.49
C HIS A 94 15.57 -0.42 11.73
N LYS A 95 16.27 -1.57 11.86
CA LYS A 95 17.48 -1.85 11.09
C LYS A 95 17.20 -1.83 9.59
N ALA A 96 16.16 -2.55 9.16
CA ALA A 96 15.77 -2.62 7.76
C ALA A 96 15.39 -1.27 7.16
N ALA A 97 14.53 -0.51 7.84
CA ALA A 97 14.05 0.79 7.37
C ALA A 97 15.19 1.82 7.34
N THR A 98 16.10 1.78 8.33
CA THR A 98 17.31 2.61 8.33
C THR A 98 18.17 2.28 7.12
N LYS A 99 18.40 0.98 6.86
CA LYS A 99 19.20 0.55 5.71
C LYS A 99 18.56 0.92 4.37
N ALA A 100 17.25 0.76 4.24
CA ALA A 100 16.52 1.13 3.04
C ALA A 100 16.66 2.63 2.76
N ARG A 101 16.56 3.46 3.80
CA ARG A 101 16.78 4.91 3.72
C ARG A 101 18.20 5.26 3.28
N GLU A 102 19.23 4.62 3.85
CA GLU A 102 20.64 4.85 3.47
C GLU A 102 20.90 4.55 1.99
N LEU A 103 20.28 3.49 1.48
CA LEU A 103 20.44 3.04 0.09
C LEU A 103 19.50 3.77 -0.88
N GLY A 104 18.62 4.65 -0.39
CA GLY A 104 17.59 5.29 -1.21
C GLY A 104 16.57 4.30 -1.80
N LYS A 105 16.39 3.13 -1.17
CA LYS A 105 15.43 2.12 -1.63
C LYS A 105 14.02 2.46 -1.22
N VAL A 106 13.09 2.04 -2.07
CA VAL A 106 11.66 2.09 -1.78
C VAL A 106 11.38 1.28 -0.54
N TRP A 107 10.67 1.88 0.41
CA TRP A 107 10.05 1.11 1.46
C TRP A 107 8.67 1.64 1.85
N VAL A 108 7.79 0.69 2.16
CA VAL A 108 6.38 0.93 2.44
C VAL A 108 6.07 0.50 3.88
N LEU A 109 5.41 1.39 4.62
CA LEU A 109 4.97 1.13 5.98
C LEU A 109 3.47 0.77 6.00
N ASP A 110 3.15 -0.35 6.65
CA ASP A 110 1.80 -0.76 7.06
C ASP A 110 1.69 -0.67 8.60
N PRO A 111 1.17 0.44 9.16
CA PRO A 111 1.19 0.70 10.60
C PRO A 111 0.03 -0.01 11.32
N VAL A 112 -0.13 -1.31 11.05
CA VAL A 112 -1.27 -2.13 11.53
C VAL A 112 -1.50 -1.95 13.03
N GLY A 113 -2.69 -1.47 13.37
CA GLY A 113 -3.12 -1.23 14.75
C GLY A 113 -2.47 -0.03 15.43
N ALA A 114 -1.84 0.90 14.70
CA ALA A 114 -1.52 2.22 15.23
C ALA A 114 -2.80 2.87 15.78
N GLY A 115 -2.71 3.47 16.97
CA GLY A 115 -3.86 3.98 17.73
C GLY A 115 -4.49 2.96 18.68
N ALA A 116 -4.31 1.65 18.46
CA ALA A 116 -4.89 0.63 19.33
C ALA A 116 -4.09 0.44 20.63
N THR A 117 -2.76 0.51 20.57
CA THR A 117 -1.88 0.39 21.74
C THR A 117 -0.67 1.30 21.64
N ASN A 118 -0.12 1.72 22.79
CA ASN A 118 1.03 2.63 22.86
C ASN A 118 2.26 2.11 22.10
N ILE A 119 2.56 0.81 22.21
CA ILE A 119 3.73 0.22 21.53
C ILE A 119 3.59 0.29 20.00
N ARG A 120 2.39 0.07 19.46
CA ARG A 120 2.12 0.15 18.01
C ARG A 120 2.24 1.58 17.52
N THR A 121 1.57 2.53 18.18
CA THR A 121 1.60 3.94 17.80
C THR A 121 3.01 4.51 17.89
N LYS A 122 3.73 4.22 18.98
CA LYS A 122 5.11 4.69 19.18
C LYS A 122 6.04 4.13 18.11
N THR A 123 6.02 2.82 17.89
CA THR A 123 6.90 2.20 16.88
C THR A 123 6.63 2.75 15.47
N ALA A 124 5.37 2.93 15.08
CA ALA A 124 5.02 3.48 13.78
C ALA A 124 5.53 4.94 13.65
N THR A 125 5.34 5.73 14.70
CA THR A 125 5.83 7.13 14.76
C THR A 125 7.35 7.18 14.64
N ASP A 126 8.07 6.36 15.41
CA ASP A 126 9.52 6.31 15.44
C ASP A 126 10.09 5.89 14.08
N LEU A 127 9.48 4.90 13.41
CA LEU A 127 9.85 4.48 12.05
C LEU A 127 9.64 5.60 11.03
N VAL A 128 8.51 6.29 11.07
CA VAL A 128 8.21 7.37 10.12
C VAL A 128 9.17 8.53 10.28
N ILE A 129 9.38 9.01 11.50
CA ILE A 129 10.24 10.17 11.79
C ILE A 129 11.71 9.86 11.44
N SER A 130 12.19 8.68 11.86
CA SER A 130 13.61 8.34 11.75
C SER A 130 13.99 7.83 10.36
N CYS A 131 13.10 7.05 9.72
CA CYS A 131 13.43 6.29 8.51
C CYS A 131 12.73 6.80 7.24
N LYS A 132 11.74 7.71 7.34
CA LYS A 132 11.08 8.40 6.22
C LYS A 132 10.62 7.44 5.09
N PRO A 133 9.49 6.73 5.27
CA PRO A 133 8.97 5.80 4.26
C PRO A 133 8.67 6.51 2.94
N THR A 134 8.80 5.77 1.84
CA THR A 134 8.35 6.23 0.52
C THR A 134 6.82 6.31 0.50
N VAL A 135 6.17 5.31 1.08
CA VAL A 135 4.71 5.20 1.16
C VAL A 135 4.27 4.75 2.55
N ILE A 136 3.22 5.38 3.08
CA ILE A 136 2.50 4.92 4.28
C ILE A 136 1.12 4.49 3.83
N ARG A 137 0.74 3.23 4.03
CA ARG A 137 -0.60 2.74 3.72
C ARG A 137 -1.28 2.25 4.98
N GLY A 138 -2.50 2.71 5.24
CA GLY A 138 -3.28 2.28 6.41
C GLY A 138 -4.77 2.52 6.24
N ASN A 139 -5.56 2.01 7.18
CA ASN A 139 -6.98 2.36 7.25
C ASN A 139 -7.18 3.76 7.87
N PRO A 140 -8.40 4.33 7.84
CA PRO A 140 -8.66 5.66 8.37
C PRO A 140 -8.23 5.86 9.82
N SER A 141 -8.48 4.88 10.69
CA SER A 141 -8.16 4.98 12.11
C SER A 141 -6.66 4.98 12.37
N GLU A 142 -5.89 4.17 11.64
CA GLU A 142 -4.44 4.08 11.75
C GLU A 142 -3.77 5.36 11.24
N ILE A 143 -4.21 5.88 10.09
CA ILE A 143 -3.67 7.12 9.51
C ILE A 143 -3.99 8.32 10.40
N MET A 144 -5.20 8.40 10.97
CA MET A 144 -5.53 9.47 11.92
C MET A 144 -4.71 9.36 13.22
N ALA A 145 -4.51 8.15 13.74
CA ALA A 145 -3.70 7.95 14.95
C ALA A 145 -2.24 8.36 14.72
N LEU A 146 -1.66 7.96 13.59
CA LEU A 146 -0.29 8.30 13.22
C LEU A 146 -0.14 9.80 12.93
N ALA A 147 -1.09 10.40 12.20
CA ALA A 147 -1.11 11.84 11.96
C ALA A 147 -1.18 12.62 13.27
N LYS A 148 -2.01 12.21 14.24
CA LYS A 148 -2.09 12.85 15.57
C LYS A 148 -0.77 12.80 16.35
N SER A 149 0.05 11.77 16.14
CA SER A 149 1.35 11.64 16.78
C SER A 149 2.45 12.48 16.14
N ILE A 150 2.28 12.92 14.89
CA ILE A 150 3.33 13.58 14.09
C ILE A 150 2.99 15.03 13.74
N CYS A 151 1.73 15.31 13.42
CA CYS A 151 1.25 16.57 12.86
C CYS A 151 -0.14 16.94 13.40
N THR A 152 -0.73 18.02 12.85
CA THR A 152 -2.01 18.58 13.30
C THR A 152 -3.14 18.35 12.29
N GLY A 153 -3.61 17.12 12.18
CA GLY A 153 -4.81 16.75 11.41
C GLY A 153 -6.07 16.68 12.28
N ILE A 154 -7.21 17.18 11.78
CA ILE A 154 -8.50 17.17 12.52
C ILE A 154 -9.43 16.06 12.00
N ASN A 155 -9.51 15.91 10.68
CA ASN A 155 -10.31 14.88 10.02
C ASN A 155 -9.43 14.03 9.09
N LEU A 156 -9.97 12.96 8.52
CA LEU A 156 -9.20 12.00 7.73
C LEU A 156 -8.42 12.63 6.57
N GLN A 157 -9.09 13.43 5.73
CA GLN A 157 -8.46 14.04 4.55
C GLN A 157 -7.36 15.02 4.94
N THR A 158 -7.61 15.88 5.93
CA THR A 158 -6.60 16.83 6.43
C THR A 158 -5.45 16.10 7.11
N SER A 159 -5.73 15.01 7.83
CA SER A 159 -4.71 14.16 8.48
C SER A 159 -3.81 13.47 7.48
N ALA A 160 -4.38 12.82 6.46
CA ALA A 160 -3.60 12.16 5.42
C ALA A 160 -2.73 13.16 4.64
N LYS A 161 -3.30 14.34 4.29
CA LYS A 161 -2.54 15.38 3.59
C LYS A 161 -1.43 16.00 4.44
N ALA A 162 -1.71 16.27 5.71
CA ALA A 162 -0.72 16.81 6.64
C ALA A 162 0.42 15.81 6.87
N LEU A 163 0.08 14.53 7.08
CA LEU A 163 1.07 13.47 7.25
C LEU A 163 1.97 13.33 6.00
N ALA A 164 1.38 13.33 4.80
CA ALA A 164 2.12 13.25 3.55
C ALA A 164 3.11 14.43 3.38
N LYS A 165 2.67 15.67 3.68
CA LYS A 165 3.51 16.87 3.64
C LYS A 165 4.64 16.84 4.66
N GLU A 166 4.31 16.55 5.92
CA GLU A 166 5.27 16.56 7.04
C GLU A 166 6.35 15.49 6.83
N CYS A 167 5.93 14.28 6.43
CA CYS A 167 6.83 13.16 6.26
C CYS A 167 7.48 13.10 4.87
N LYS A 168 7.07 13.96 3.93
CA LYS A 168 7.52 13.99 2.52
C LYS A 168 7.40 12.61 1.85
N CYS A 169 6.23 12.01 1.99
CA CYS A 169 5.92 10.67 1.48
C CYS A 169 4.53 10.64 0.84
N VAL A 170 4.21 9.54 0.16
CA VAL A 170 2.83 9.28 -0.28
C VAL A 170 2.06 8.59 0.85
N VAL A 171 0.86 9.08 1.15
CA VAL A 171 -0.07 8.44 2.08
C VAL A 171 -1.20 7.80 1.31
N VAL A 172 -1.47 6.52 1.60
CA VAL A 172 -2.57 5.75 1.05
C VAL A 172 -3.55 5.40 2.17
N VAL A 173 -4.79 5.83 2.01
CA VAL A 173 -5.89 5.54 2.93
C VAL A 173 -6.83 4.56 2.26
N THR A 174 -6.97 3.36 2.80
CA THR A 174 -7.86 2.36 2.20
C THR A 174 -9.20 2.26 2.90
N GLY A 175 -10.28 2.07 2.13
CA GLY A 175 -11.66 2.07 2.63
C GLY A 175 -12.63 1.44 1.63
N ALA A 176 -13.86 1.97 1.57
CA ALA A 176 -14.80 1.63 0.50
C ALA A 176 -14.37 2.29 -0.82
N ASP A 177 -13.93 3.55 -0.72
CA ASP A 177 -13.09 4.20 -1.72
C ASP A 177 -11.70 4.37 -1.11
N ASP A 178 -10.67 4.07 -1.89
CA ASP A 178 -9.29 4.25 -1.51
C ASP A 178 -8.78 5.62 -1.99
N TYR A 179 -7.88 6.23 -1.22
CA TYR A 179 -7.30 7.54 -1.54
C TYR A 179 -5.77 7.49 -1.49
N VAL A 180 -5.12 8.10 -2.46
CA VAL A 180 -3.66 8.29 -2.53
C VAL A 180 -3.36 9.78 -2.53
N THR A 181 -2.45 10.26 -1.67
CA THR A 181 -2.09 11.68 -1.59
C THR A 181 -0.61 11.90 -1.32
N ASP A 182 -0.02 12.89 -1.99
CA ASP A 182 1.29 13.50 -1.66
C ASP A 182 1.14 14.70 -0.70
N GLY A 183 -0.07 14.95 -0.23
CA GLY A 183 -0.42 16.08 0.63
C GLY A 183 -0.94 17.32 -0.08
N SER A 184 -0.79 17.39 -1.41
CA SER A 184 -1.36 18.46 -2.24
C SER A 184 -2.50 17.91 -3.10
N ARG A 185 -2.25 16.80 -3.78
CA ARG A 185 -3.15 16.16 -4.74
C ARG A 185 -3.74 14.89 -4.16
N VAL A 186 -4.84 14.42 -4.75
CA VAL A 186 -5.52 13.19 -4.35
C VAL A 186 -5.87 12.41 -5.61
N ILE A 187 -5.66 11.10 -5.58
CA ILE A 187 -6.21 10.13 -6.53
C ILE A 187 -7.16 9.24 -5.73
N ALA A 188 -8.38 9.07 -6.20
CA ALA A 188 -9.35 8.13 -5.66
C ALA A 188 -9.39 6.86 -6.52
N VAL A 189 -9.49 5.70 -5.87
CA VAL A 189 -9.65 4.39 -6.50
C VAL A 189 -10.88 3.72 -5.91
N SER A 190 -11.87 3.41 -6.76
CA SER A 190 -13.17 2.86 -6.34
C SER A 190 -13.36 1.40 -6.78
N ASN A 191 -12.26 0.65 -6.87
CA ASN A 191 -12.26 -0.78 -7.12
C ASN A 191 -12.29 -1.58 -5.80
N GLY A 192 -12.83 -2.80 -5.85
CA GLY A 192 -12.83 -3.72 -4.72
C GLY A 192 -14.19 -4.33 -4.43
N ASP A 193 -14.24 -5.20 -3.42
CA ASP A 193 -15.45 -5.88 -2.97
C ASP A 193 -15.44 -6.11 -1.45
N PRO A 194 -16.60 -6.02 -0.75
CA PRO A 194 -16.71 -6.30 0.68
C PRO A 194 -16.17 -7.66 1.14
N ILE A 195 -16.03 -8.65 0.24
CA ILE A 195 -15.40 -9.94 0.55
C ILE A 195 -13.99 -9.79 1.13
N LEU A 196 -13.28 -8.72 0.76
CA LEU A 196 -11.93 -8.41 1.26
C LEU A 196 -11.88 -8.25 2.78
N GLN A 197 -12.97 -7.81 3.40
CA GLN A 197 -13.07 -7.70 4.86
C GLN A 197 -13.22 -9.05 5.57
N LYS A 198 -13.53 -10.11 4.81
CA LYS A 198 -13.71 -11.48 5.31
C LYS A 198 -12.49 -12.37 5.05
N ILE A 199 -11.45 -11.84 4.40
CA ILE A 199 -10.20 -12.54 4.11
C ILE A 199 -9.09 -11.90 4.95
N THR A 200 -8.60 -12.63 5.95
CA THR A 200 -7.48 -12.16 6.77
C THR A 200 -6.26 -11.85 5.90
N ALA A 201 -5.48 -10.84 6.30
CA ALA A 201 -4.28 -10.40 5.60
C ALA A 201 -4.45 -9.88 4.15
N ALA A 202 -5.68 -9.71 3.64
CA ALA A 202 -5.90 -9.10 2.33
C ALA A 202 -5.29 -7.70 2.26
N GLY A 203 -5.59 -6.84 3.24
CA GLY A 203 -4.99 -5.50 3.34
C GLY A 203 -3.46 -5.53 3.45
N CYS A 204 -2.90 -6.44 4.25
CA CYS A 204 -1.44 -6.55 4.38
C CYS A 204 -0.80 -6.94 3.04
N SER A 205 -1.41 -7.86 2.30
CA SER A 205 -0.92 -8.35 1.00
C SER A 205 -0.95 -7.24 -0.06
N LEU A 206 -1.98 -6.38 -0.05
CA LEU A 206 -2.02 -5.17 -0.88
C LEU A 206 -0.80 -4.28 -0.64
N THR A 207 -0.37 -4.09 0.62
CA THR A 207 0.81 -3.26 0.92
C THR A 207 2.08 -3.85 0.28
N ALA A 208 2.21 -5.17 0.24
CA ALA A 208 3.34 -5.83 -0.43
C ALA A 208 3.30 -5.64 -1.96
N VAL A 209 2.12 -5.80 -2.56
CA VAL A 209 1.89 -5.50 -3.99
C VAL A 209 2.27 -4.07 -4.31
N MET A 210 1.88 -3.12 -3.46
CA MET A 210 2.22 -1.70 -3.60
C MET A 210 3.72 -1.45 -3.57
N ALA A 211 4.46 -2.09 -2.65
CA ALA A 211 5.92 -2.01 -2.63
C ALA A 211 6.54 -2.52 -3.95
N GLY A 212 6.01 -3.62 -4.50
CA GLY A 212 6.41 -4.14 -5.81
C GLY A 212 6.19 -3.13 -6.94
N PHE A 213 4.99 -2.54 -7.04
CA PHE A 213 4.66 -1.54 -8.07
C PHE A 213 5.55 -0.30 -7.99
N VAL A 214 5.73 0.25 -6.80
CA VAL A 214 6.56 1.45 -6.60
C VAL A 214 8.02 1.16 -6.96
N SER A 215 8.51 -0.06 -6.70
CA SER A 215 9.92 -0.44 -6.97
C SER A 215 10.29 -0.50 -8.45
N VAL A 216 9.32 -0.68 -9.35
CA VAL A 216 9.56 -0.83 -10.81
C VAL A 216 9.24 0.44 -11.60
N GLY A 217 8.83 1.51 -10.91
CA GLY A 217 8.61 2.84 -11.48
C GLY A 217 9.78 3.80 -11.18
N ASP A 218 9.67 5.05 -11.65
CA ASP A 218 10.59 6.11 -11.22
C ASP A 218 10.22 6.59 -9.82
N THR A 219 11.08 6.28 -8.84
CA THR A 219 10.85 6.57 -7.43
C THR A 219 11.24 8.00 -7.06
N THR A 220 11.93 8.72 -7.96
CA THR A 220 12.29 10.13 -7.79
C THR A 220 11.16 11.07 -8.21
N ASP A 221 10.24 10.58 -9.06
CA ASP A 221 9.02 11.29 -9.46
C ASP A 221 7.85 10.89 -8.54
N ILE A 222 7.46 11.81 -7.66
CA ILE A 222 6.33 11.61 -6.73
C ILE A 222 5.01 11.30 -7.46
N ASN A 223 4.85 11.76 -8.71
CA ASN A 223 3.67 11.43 -9.52
C ASN A 223 3.63 9.95 -9.87
N GLN A 224 4.78 9.39 -10.25
CA GLN A 224 4.89 7.97 -10.55
C GLN A 224 4.73 7.11 -9.30
N VAL A 225 5.20 7.57 -8.14
CA VAL A 225 4.93 6.88 -6.86
C VAL A 225 3.43 6.87 -6.56
N MET A 226 2.75 8.02 -6.67
CA MET A 226 1.29 8.10 -6.48
C MET A 226 0.53 7.19 -7.47
N ASN A 227 0.89 7.22 -8.74
CA ASN A 227 0.26 6.38 -9.76
C ASN A 227 0.50 4.89 -9.48
N SER A 228 1.71 4.50 -9.09
CA SER A 228 2.04 3.12 -8.73
C SER A 228 1.20 2.61 -7.54
N CYS A 229 0.97 3.46 -6.54
CA CYS A 229 0.05 3.16 -5.45
C CYS A 229 -1.40 2.98 -5.94
N ALA A 230 -1.89 3.87 -6.81
CA ALA A 230 -3.23 3.77 -7.38
C ALA A 230 -3.41 2.50 -8.24
N PHE A 231 -2.39 2.14 -9.03
CA PHE A 231 -2.41 0.92 -9.85
C PHE A 231 -2.44 -0.34 -8.98
N ALA A 232 -1.65 -0.38 -7.89
CA ALA A 232 -1.69 -1.47 -6.92
C ALA A 232 -3.10 -1.62 -6.30
N LEU A 233 -3.74 -0.52 -5.90
CA LEU A 233 -5.12 -0.53 -5.39
C LEU A 233 -6.11 -1.06 -6.43
N SER A 234 -6.04 -0.54 -7.66
CA SER A 234 -6.98 -0.91 -8.73
C SER A 234 -6.85 -2.38 -9.09
N ILE A 235 -5.65 -2.90 -9.32
CA ILE A 235 -5.42 -4.32 -9.64
C ILE A 235 -5.86 -5.22 -8.50
N PHE A 236 -5.58 -4.83 -7.26
CA PHE A 236 -6.01 -5.58 -6.09
C PHE A 236 -7.53 -5.63 -5.96
N GLY A 237 -8.21 -4.50 -6.14
CA GLY A 237 -9.66 -4.41 -6.13
C GLY A 237 -10.31 -5.16 -7.28
N ILE A 238 -9.77 -5.06 -8.50
CA ILE A 238 -10.25 -5.79 -9.68
C ILE A 238 -10.13 -7.29 -9.48
N ALA A 239 -9.03 -7.79 -8.89
CA ALA A 239 -8.89 -9.21 -8.59
C ALA A 239 -10.00 -9.70 -7.63
N ALA A 240 -10.39 -8.89 -6.65
CA ALA A 240 -11.53 -9.20 -5.78
C ALA A 240 -12.87 -9.17 -6.54
N GLU A 241 -13.11 -8.14 -7.36
CA GLU A 241 -14.31 -8.01 -8.19
C GLU A 241 -14.46 -9.17 -9.19
N LEU A 242 -13.35 -9.64 -9.77
CA LEU A 242 -13.34 -10.81 -10.65
C LEU A 242 -13.60 -12.09 -9.87
N ALA A 243 -13.00 -12.23 -8.69
CA ALA A 243 -13.17 -13.42 -7.87
C ALA A 243 -14.63 -13.63 -7.47
N VAL A 244 -15.32 -12.59 -6.98
CA VAL A 244 -16.73 -12.71 -6.55
C VAL A 244 -17.72 -12.94 -7.68
N LYS A 245 -17.35 -12.61 -8.93
CA LYS A 245 -18.16 -12.89 -10.12
C LYS A 245 -18.04 -14.35 -10.58
N ASP A 246 -17.04 -15.07 -10.09
CA ASP A 246 -16.85 -16.46 -10.48
C ASP A 246 -17.89 -17.37 -9.82
N PRO A 247 -18.62 -18.20 -10.60
CA PRO A 247 -19.70 -19.02 -10.07
C PRO A 247 -19.24 -20.10 -9.09
N ALA A 248 -17.94 -20.42 -9.04
CA ALA A 248 -17.38 -21.37 -8.06
C ALA A 248 -17.10 -20.71 -6.69
N VAL A 249 -17.29 -19.39 -6.54
CA VAL A 249 -17.07 -18.69 -5.28
C VAL A 249 -18.32 -18.75 -4.38
N GLU A 250 -18.28 -19.70 -3.45
CA GLU A 250 -19.32 -19.88 -2.43
C GLU A 250 -19.11 -19.04 -1.15
N GLY A 251 -17.92 -18.48 -0.94
CA GLY A 251 -17.60 -17.75 0.29
C GLY A 251 -16.15 -17.26 0.37
N PRO A 252 -15.69 -16.76 1.53
CA PRO A 252 -14.36 -16.14 1.65
C PRO A 252 -13.18 -17.09 1.39
N GLY A 253 -13.35 -18.40 1.67
CA GLY A 253 -12.32 -19.40 1.39
C GLY A 253 -12.07 -19.60 -0.10
N SER A 254 -13.13 -19.79 -0.89
CA SER A 254 -13.05 -19.92 -2.35
C SER A 254 -12.72 -18.58 -3.02
N ALA A 255 -13.22 -17.46 -2.49
CA ALA A 255 -12.87 -16.11 -2.96
C ALA A 255 -11.36 -15.85 -2.83
N ARG A 256 -10.75 -16.21 -1.69
CA ARG A 256 -9.30 -16.07 -1.48
C ARG A 256 -8.50 -16.79 -2.57
N MET A 257 -8.86 -18.03 -2.89
CA MET A 257 -8.17 -18.79 -3.93
C MET A 257 -8.41 -18.19 -5.32
N ARG A 258 -9.65 -17.82 -5.63
CA ARG A 258 -9.98 -17.23 -6.92
C ARG A 258 -9.33 -15.86 -7.14
N MET A 259 -9.11 -15.08 -6.07
CA MET A 259 -8.32 -13.85 -6.16
C MET A 259 -6.87 -14.12 -6.59
N LEU A 260 -6.24 -15.18 -6.04
CA LEU A 260 -4.89 -15.57 -6.45
C LEU A 260 -4.85 -15.91 -7.94
N ASP A 261 -5.83 -16.67 -8.43
CA ASP A 261 -5.95 -16.94 -9.87
C ASP A 261 -6.11 -15.64 -10.68
N ALA A 262 -6.99 -14.74 -10.22
CA ALA A 262 -7.33 -13.51 -10.93
C ALA A 262 -6.12 -12.60 -11.16
N TYR A 263 -5.16 -12.53 -10.24
CA TYR A 263 -3.94 -11.73 -10.45
C TYR A 263 -3.15 -12.12 -11.70
N SER A 264 -3.18 -13.41 -12.07
CA SER A 264 -2.49 -13.90 -13.27
C SER A 264 -3.24 -13.61 -14.57
N THR A 265 -4.56 -13.43 -14.50
CA THR A 265 -5.43 -13.28 -15.68
C THR A 265 -5.73 -11.83 -16.05
N ILE A 266 -5.48 -10.87 -15.14
CA ILE A 266 -5.63 -9.44 -15.43
C ILE A 266 -4.74 -9.06 -16.63
N ASN A 267 -5.39 -8.56 -17.68
CA ASN A 267 -4.83 -8.08 -18.94
C ASN A 267 -5.28 -6.63 -19.21
N GLN A 268 -4.87 -6.08 -20.36
CA GLN A 268 -5.18 -4.71 -20.74
C GLN A 268 -6.70 -4.48 -20.87
N GLU A 269 -7.42 -5.41 -21.48
CA GLU A 269 -8.85 -5.32 -21.73
C GLU A 269 -9.64 -5.27 -20.41
N VAL A 270 -9.28 -6.11 -19.44
CA VAL A 270 -9.85 -6.11 -18.09
C VAL A 270 -9.63 -4.76 -17.41
N LEU A 271 -8.41 -4.21 -17.47
CA LEU A 271 -8.11 -2.93 -16.85
C LEU A 271 -8.88 -1.78 -17.51
N GLN A 272 -8.97 -1.76 -18.84
CA GLN A 272 -9.76 -0.74 -19.55
C GLN A 272 -11.25 -0.80 -19.21
N ALA A 273 -11.79 -2.00 -18.98
CA ALA A 273 -13.19 -2.18 -18.63
C ALA A 273 -13.50 -1.89 -17.16
N MET A 274 -12.55 -2.12 -16.25
CA MET A 274 -12.84 -2.20 -14.81
C MET A 274 -12.12 -1.16 -13.95
N ALA A 275 -11.02 -0.56 -14.39
CA ALA A 275 -10.26 0.38 -13.57
C ALA A 275 -11.06 1.68 -13.33
N LYS A 276 -11.16 2.08 -12.07
CA LYS A 276 -11.93 3.25 -11.62
C LYS A 276 -11.00 4.23 -10.90
N PHE A 277 -10.43 5.17 -11.67
CA PHE A 277 -9.60 6.27 -11.15
C PHE A 277 -10.37 7.60 -11.24
N SER A 278 -10.24 8.45 -10.23
CA SER A 278 -10.79 9.81 -10.22
C SER A 278 -9.96 10.80 -9.42
#